data_AF-G9M480-F1
#
_entry.id   AF-G9M480-F1
#
_cell.length_a   1.000
_cell.length_b   1.000
_cell.length_c   1.000
_cell.angle_alpha   90.00
_cell.angle_beta   90.00
_cell.angle_gamma   90.00
#
_symmetry.space_group_name_H-M   'P 1'
#
loop_
_entity.id
_entity.type
_entity.pdbx_description
1 polymer ?
#
loop_
_entity_poly.entity_id
_entity_poly.type
_entity_poly.pdbx_seq_one_letter_code
_entity_poly.pdbx_strand_id
1 'polypeptide(L)'
;FADPRTAISNISQSGLHNALHIYMNGSMSQVQGSANDPIFVLHHAFVDSIFERWLRRHRPMLEVYPAANAPIGHNRENYMVPFIPLYRNGEFFIPSRELGYDYEYLQEPALGSFQDFLTPYLEQARQIWGWLVGAAVFGGVVTAVLTGLVLACRKKRRGTSSEIQPLLIESEDYNNISYQSNF
;
A
#
# COMPACT_ATOMS: atom_id res chain seq x y z
N PHE A 1 21.87 41.35 9.55
CA PHE A 1 21.10 41.55 10.79
C PHE A 1 20.26 42.80 10.61
N ALA A 2 19.08 42.84 11.24
CA ALA A 2 18.26 44.05 11.25
C ALA A 2 18.86 45.08 12.21
N ASP A 3 18.68 46.36 11.91
CA ASP A 3 19.06 47.45 12.80
C ASP A 3 18.23 47.36 14.10
N PRO A 4 18.84 47.35 15.29
CA PRO A 4 18.12 47.17 16.55
C PRO A 4 17.20 48.34 16.92
N ARG A 5 17.37 49.51 16.33
CA ARG A 5 16.55 50.71 16.56
C ARG A 5 15.36 50.79 15.60
N THR A 6 15.58 50.40 14.35
CA THR A 6 14.54 50.53 13.31
C THR A 6 13.86 49.21 12.96
N ALA A 7 14.44 48.08 13.38
CA ALA A 7 14.05 46.72 13.01
C ALA A 7 14.08 46.45 11.49
N ILE A 8 14.72 47.33 10.71
CA ILE A 8 14.83 47.18 9.25
C ILE A 8 16.05 46.34 8.92
N SER A 9 15.84 45.36 8.04
CA SER A 9 16.89 44.45 7.57
C SER A 9 17.95 45.13 6.69
N ASN A 10 19.22 45.02 7.08
CA ASN A 10 20.35 45.53 6.28
C ASN A 10 20.86 44.45 5.30
N ILE A 11 20.81 44.76 3.99
CA ILE A 11 21.24 43.89 2.88
C ILE A 11 22.70 43.44 3.04
N SER A 12 23.60 44.36 3.42
CA SER A 12 25.06 44.09 3.48
C SER A 12 25.48 43.13 4.59
N GLN A 13 24.59 42.83 5.54
CA GLN A 13 24.85 41.98 6.71
C GLN A 13 23.82 40.86 6.82
N SER A 14 23.05 40.60 5.76
CA SER A 14 21.92 39.67 5.75
C SER A 14 22.33 38.29 5.25
N GLY A 15 21.90 37.24 5.96
CA GLY A 15 21.95 35.86 5.45
C GLY A 15 20.87 35.57 4.39
N LEU A 16 20.90 34.37 3.81
CA LEU A 16 19.99 33.96 2.73
C LEU A 16 18.51 34.00 3.13
N HIS A 17 18.17 33.58 4.35
CA HIS A 17 16.79 33.70 4.89
C HIS A 17 16.28 35.14 4.79
N ASN A 18 17.09 36.10 5.24
CA ASN A 18 16.69 37.49 5.32
C ASN A 18 16.73 38.22 3.96
N ALA A 19 17.26 37.59 2.91
CA ALA A 19 17.18 38.13 1.55
C ALA A 19 15.73 38.21 1.04
N LEU A 20 14.89 37.21 1.35
CA LEU A 20 13.48 37.25 0.95
C LEU A 20 12.70 38.33 1.71
N HIS A 21 12.93 38.42 3.03
CA HIS A 21 12.36 39.48 3.87
C HIS A 21 12.62 40.87 3.28
N ILE A 22 13.86 41.12 2.82
CA ILE A 22 14.21 42.40 2.20
C ILE A 22 13.57 42.56 0.81
N TYR A 23 13.60 41.51 -0.03
CA TYR A 23 13.05 41.56 -1.38
C TYR A 23 11.54 41.88 -1.39
N MET A 24 10.79 41.26 -0.49
CA MET A 24 9.34 41.48 -0.37
C MET A 24 9.00 42.89 0.13
N ASN A 25 9.92 43.51 0.88
CA ASN A 25 9.80 44.87 1.44
C ASN A 25 8.55 45.02 2.35
N GLY A 26 8.21 46.25 2.75
CA GLY A 26 7.02 46.54 3.55
C GLY A 26 7.05 45.88 4.93
N SER A 27 5.97 45.17 5.29
CA SER A 27 5.88 44.39 6.53
C SER A 27 6.96 43.32 6.64
N MET A 28 7.31 42.66 5.52
CA MET A 28 8.30 41.59 5.51
C MET A 28 9.73 42.08 5.78
N SER A 29 10.04 43.36 5.59
CA SER A 29 11.40 43.89 5.87
C SER A 29 11.59 44.38 7.32
N GLN A 30 10.53 44.33 8.15
CA GLN A 30 10.54 44.75 9.54
C GLN A 30 10.42 43.55 10.48
N VAL A 31 11.44 43.29 11.31
CA VAL A 31 11.47 42.10 12.19
C VAL A 31 10.25 42.01 13.13
N GLN A 32 9.78 43.14 13.65
CA GLN A 32 8.63 43.17 14.57
C GLN A 32 7.29 42.96 13.85
N GLY A 33 7.24 43.30 12.55
CA GLY A 33 6.01 43.32 11.76
C GLY A 33 5.88 42.13 10.80
N SER A 34 6.99 41.48 10.45
CA SER A 34 7.04 40.46 9.39
C SER A 34 6.13 39.29 9.71
N ALA A 35 6.04 38.86 10.97
CA ALA A 35 5.18 37.75 11.38
C ALA A 35 3.67 38.02 11.18
N ASN A 36 3.25 39.29 10.99
CA ASN A 36 1.86 39.64 10.68
C ASN A 36 1.54 39.55 9.18
N ASP A 37 2.54 39.32 8.33
CA ASP A 37 2.37 39.13 6.89
C ASP A 37 2.15 37.63 6.59
N PRO A 38 1.10 37.22 5.86
CA PRO A 38 0.86 35.81 5.56
C PRO A 38 2.02 35.14 4.79
N ILE A 39 2.81 35.91 4.05
CA ILE A 39 3.98 35.39 3.32
C ILE A 39 5.07 34.90 4.28
N PHE A 40 5.10 35.42 5.52
CA PHE A 40 6.02 34.97 6.56
C PHE A 40 5.93 33.47 6.80
N VAL A 41 4.70 32.94 6.90
CA VAL A 41 4.47 31.51 7.17
C VAL A 41 4.98 30.67 6.00
N LEU A 42 4.70 31.08 4.76
CA LEU A 42 5.18 30.36 3.57
C LEU A 42 6.72 30.37 3.48
N HIS A 43 7.33 31.52 3.76
CA HIS A 43 8.78 31.66 3.77
C HIS A 43 9.43 30.79 4.85
N HIS A 44 8.94 30.85 6.09
CA HIS A 44 9.48 30.07 7.18
C HIS A 44 9.21 28.57 7.05
N ALA A 45 8.09 28.16 6.44
CA ALA A 45 7.84 26.77 6.07
C ALA A 45 8.87 26.26 5.06
N PHE A 46 9.29 27.08 4.09
CA PHE A 46 10.37 26.71 3.14
C PHE A 46 11.75 26.68 3.80
N VAL A 47 12.04 27.58 4.73
CA VAL A 47 13.30 27.56 5.48
C VAL A 47 13.37 26.31 6.38
N ASP A 48 12.28 25.97 7.05
CA ASP A 48 12.16 24.72 7.81
C ASP A 48 12.33 23.49 6.91
N SER A 49 11.78 23.51 5.70
CA SER A 49 11.90 22.39 4.75
C SER A 49 13.33 22.15 4.24
N ILE A 50 14.17 23.20 4.22
CA ILE A 50 15.60 23.08 3.96
C ILE A 50 16.31 22.44 5.16
N PHE A 51 15.96 22.84 6.38
CA PHE A 51 16.50 22.28 7.60
C PHE A 51 16.13 20.80 7.75
N GLU A 52 14.88 20.43 7.50
CA GLU A 52 14.41 19.05 7.50
C GLU A 52 15.17 18.18 6.49
N ARG A 53 15.43 18.70 5.29
CA ARG A 53 16.26 18.01 4.30
C ARG A 53 17.68 17.76 4.83
N TRP A 54 18.25 18.71 5.56
CA TRP A 54 19.57 18.55 6.18
C TRP A 54 19.53 17.51 7.31
N LEU A 55 18.52 17.55 8.18
CA LEU A 55 18.31 16.58 9.26
C LEU A 55 18.20 15.15 8.71
N ARG A 56 17.34 14.91 7.72
CA ARG A 56 17.17 13.57 7.10
C ARG A 56 18.44 13.04 6.46
N ARG A 57 19.22 13.93 5.83
CA ARG A 57 20.46 13.57 5.13
C ARG A 57 21.58 13.20 6.09
N HIS A 58 21.76 13.96 7.17
CA HIS A 58 22.93 13.81 8.03
C HIS A 58 22.66 13.01 9.30
N ARG A 59 21.39 12.94 9.74
CA ARG A 59 20.96 12.25 10.97
C ARG A 59 21.90 12.57 12.15
N PRO A 60 22.11 13.87 12.45
CA PRO A 60 23.05 14.27 13.48
C PRO A 60 22.61 13.74 14.85
N MET A 61 23.57 13.45 15.71
CA MET A 61 23.28 13.19 17.12
C MET A 61 22.87 14.49 17.82
N LEU A 62 22.03 14.39 18.85
CA LEU A 62 21.53 15.55 19.59
C LEU A 62 22.66 16.38 20.23
N GLU A 63 23.77 15.73 20.58
CA GLU A 63 24.96 16.37 21.17
C GLU A 63 25.64 17.37 20.23
N VAL A 64 25.39 17.28 18.92
CA VAL A 64 25.84 18.27 17.93
C VAL A 64 25.11 19.59 18.12
N TYR A 65 23.88 19.58 18.66
CA TYR A 65 23.19 20.81 19.04
C TYR A 65 23.88 21.41 20.29
N PRO A 66 24.43 22.63 20.20
CA PRO A 66 25.24 23.22 21.26
C PRO A 66 24.49 23.31 22.60
N ALA A 67 25.05 22.69 23.62
CA ALA A 67 24.56 22.80 24.99
C ALA A 67 24.87 24.16 25.64
N ALA A 68 25.91 24.84 25.16
CA ALA A 68 26.38 26.13 25.65
C ALA A 68 27.04 26.94 24.53
N ASN A 69 27.30 28.22 24.78
CA ASN A 69 27.95 29.17 23.88
C ASN A 69 27.21 29.48 22.57
N ALA A 70 25.95 29.05 22.42
CA ALA A 70 25.06 29.61 21.42
C ALA A 70 24.56 31.00 21.86
N PRO A 71 24.01 31.82 20.94
CA PRO A 71 23.32 33.05 21.31
C PRO A 71 22.28 32.82 22.41
N ILE A 72 21.98 33.86 23.19
CA ILE A 72 21.00 33.81 24.29
C ILE A 72 19.68 33.22 23.77
N GLY A 73 19.10 32.27 24.50
CA GLY A 73 17.87 31.58 24.10
C GLY A 73 18.05 30.44 23.09
N HIS A 74 19.26 30.20 22.55
CA HIS A 74 19.50 29.21 21.49
C HIS A 74 20.28 27.97 21.93
N ASN A 75 20.67 27.83 23.20
CA ASN A 75 21.29 26.57 23.65
C ASN A 75 20.27 25.45 23.66
N ARG A 76 20.73 24.21 23.47
CA ARG A 76 19.91 22.99 23.46
C ARG A 76 18.91 22.90 24.63
N GLU A 77 19.37 23.25 25.83
CA GLU A 77 18.57 23.15 27.06
C GLU A 77 17.73 24.40 27.37
N ASN A 78 17.84 25.47 26.57
CA ASN A 78 17.04 26.68 26.79
C ASN A 78 15.59 26.45 26.33
N TYR A 79 14.65 27.04 27.06
CA TYR A 79 13.24 27.05 26.67
C TYR A 79 12.99 28.03 25.51
N MET A 80 12.18 27.59 24.55
CA MET A 80 11.71 28.41 23.44
C MET A 80 10.55 29.30 23.91
N VAL A 81 10.67 30.59 23.61
CA VAL A 81 9.60 31.57 23.83
C VAL A 81 8.83 31.80 22.51
N PRO A 82 7.51 32.08 22.55
CA PRO A 82 6.65 32.23 23.73
C PRO A 82 5.78 30.98 24.03
N PHE A 83 6.23 29.76 23.71
CA PHE A 83 5.38 28.57 23.77
C PHE A 83 4.92 28.20 25.20
N ILE A 84 3.66 27.79 25.31
CA ILE A 84 3.06 27.19 26.51
C ILE A 84 2.33 25.90 26.07
N PRO A 85 2.66 24.72 26.63
CA PRO A 85 3.65 24.47 27.67
C PRO A 85 5.10 24.74 27.20
N LEU A 86 6.03 24.81 28.16
CA LEU A 86 7.43 25.11 27.87
C LEU A 86 8.10 23.95 27.14
N TYR A 87 8.74 24.25 26.02
CA TYR A 87 9.56 23.31 25.24
C TYR A 87 10.99 23.83 25.13
N ARG A 88 11.98 22.93 25.13
CA ARG A 88 13.40 23.23 24.92
C ARG A 88 13.77 23.17 23.45
N ASN A 89 14.80 23.92 23.05
CA ASN A 89 15.32 23.90 21.68
C ASN A 89 15.68 22.48 21.20
N GLY A 90 16.31 21.68 22.08
CA GLY A 90 16.73 20.32 21.75
C GLY A 90 15.58 19.36 21.43
N GLU A 91 14.38 19.61 21.97
CA GLU A 91 13.19 18.79 21.70
C GLU A 91 12.67 18.96 20.27
N PHE A 92 13.08 20.02 19.60
CA PHE A 92 12.74 20.31 18.20
C PHE A 92 13.89 20.01 17.24
N PHE A 93 14.97 19.39 17.73
CA PHE A 93 16.05 18.85 16.90
C PHE A 93 15.76 17.40 16.48
N ILE A 94 14.55 17.19 15.96
CA ILE A 94 14.02 15.91 15.52
C ILE A 94 13.37 16.07 14.13
N PRO A 95 13.25 14.99 13.33
CA PRO A 95 12.58 15.04 12.04
C PRO A 95 11.12 15.53 12.17
N SER A 96 10.65 16.27 11.16
CA SER A 96 9.29 16.81 11.12
C SER A 96 8.20 15.75 11.34
N ARG A 97 8.45 14.51 10.91
CA ARG A 97 7.53 13.37 11.07
C ARG A 97 7.21 13.07 12.53
N GLU A 98 8.18 13.25 13.43
CA GLU A 98 8.00 13.06 14.87
C GLU A 98 7.18 14.21 15.49
N LEU A 99 7.16 15.38 14.84
CA LEU A 99 6.32 16.52 15.19
C LEU A 99 4.90 16.41 14.60
N GLY A 100 4.61 15.38 13.80
CA GLY A 100 3.29 15.12 13.22
C GLY A 100 3.02 15.77 11.87
N TYR A 101 4.04 16.26 11.16
CA TYR A 101 3.90 16.77 9.79
C TYR A 101 5.04 16.32 8.86
N ASP A 102 4.81 16.34 7.55
CA ASP A 102 5.84 16.01 6.55
C ASP A 102 5.73 16.92 5.32
N TYR A 103 6.85 17.07 4.60
CA TYR A 103 6.94 17.77 3.34
C TYR A 103 6.75 16.81 2.18
N GLU A 104 5.79 17.11 1.32
CA GLU A 104 5.43 16.27 0.17
C GLU A 104 6.64 15.78 -0.64
N TYR A 105 7.55 16.68 -1.01
CA TYR A 105 8.71 16.33 -1.82
C TYR A 105 9.83 15.60 -1.06
N LEU A 106 9.75 15.52 0.28
CA LEU A 106 10.66 14.75 1.13
C LEU A 106 10.05 13.43 1.59
N GLN A 107 8.78 13.18 1.30
CA GLN A 107 8.16 11.89 1.59
C GLN A 107 8.97 10.82 0.86
N GLU A 108 9.42 9.84 1.62
CA GLU A 108 9.92 8.63 0.99
C GLU A 108 8.69 7.97 0.38
N PRO A 109 8.76 7.43 -0.85
CA PRO A 109 7.65 6.69 -1.42
C PRO A 109 7.19 5.70 -0.36
N ALA A 110 5.95 5.86 0.11
CA ALA A 110 5.36 4.94 1.06
C ALA A 110 5.50 3.56 0.41
N LEU A 111 6.39 2.73 0.96
CA LEU A 111 6.83 1.40 0.53
C LEU A 111 5.95 0.75 -0.57
N GLY A 112 6.00 1.28 -1.80
CA GLY A 112 4.95 1.05 -2.81
C GLY A 112 3.56 1.47 -2.31
N SER A 113 2.81 2.28 -3.06
CA SER A 113 1.37 2.34 -2.83
C SER A 113 0.83 0.90 -2.76
N PHE A 114 -0.25 0.61 -2.02
CA PHE A 114 -0.90 -0.72 -2.08
C PHE A 114 -1.14 -1.16 -3.52
N GLN A 115 -1.35 -0.18 -4.41
CA GLN A 115 -1.35 -0.33 -5.86
C GLN A 115 -0.03 -0.88 -6.42
N ASP A 116 1.13 -0.31 -6.08
CA ASP A 116 2.44 -0.78 -6.54
C ASP A 116 2.74 -2.20 -6.03
N PHE A 117 2.29 -2.55 -4.82
CA PHE A 117 2.37 -3.91 -4.30
C PHE A 117 1.52 -4.91 -5.10
N LEU A 118 0.27 -4.56 -5.43
CA LEU A 118 -0.65 -5.45 -6.15
C LEU A 118 -0.39 -5.56 -7.65
N THR A 119 0.24 -4.54 -8.24
CA THR A 119 0.49 -4.45 -9.70
C THR A 119 1.12 -5.73 -10.28
N PRO A 120 2.23 -6.28 -9.73
CA PRO A 120 2.83 -7.50 -10.28
C PRO A 120 1.89 -8.72 -10.22
N TYR A 121 1.11 -8.86 -9.14
CA TYR A 121 0.17 -9.98 -8.99
C TYR A 121 -1.00 -9.87 -9.96
N LEU A 122 -1.52 -8.66 -10.19
CA LEU A 122 -2.60 -8.40 -11.14
C LEU A 122 -2.14 -8.64 -12.58
N GLU A 123 -0.93 -8.24 -12.93
CA GLU A 123 -0.35 -8.50 -14.25
C GLU A 123 -0.18 -10.01 -14.48
N GLN A 124 0.34 -10.73 -13.50
CA GLN A 124 0.47 -12.18 -13.56
C GLN A 124 -0.91 -12.86 -13.70
N ALA A 125 -1.90 -12.44 -12.91
CA ALA A 125 -3.28 -12.92 -13.01
C ALA A 125 -3.88 -12.68 -14.40
N ARG A 126 -3.64 -11.50 -15.00
CA ARG A 126 -4.10 -11.16 -16.35
C ARG A 126 -3.47 -12.06 -17.41
N GLN A 127 -2.19 -12.39 -17.28
CA GLN A 127 -1.49 -13.26 -18.23
C GLN A 127 -2.02 -14.70 -18.19
N ILE A 128 -2.28 -15.24 -17.00
CA ILE A 128 -2.74 -16.65 -16.85
C ILE A 128 -4.24 -16.81 -17.07
N TRP A 129 -5.04 -15.74 -16.96
CA TRP A 129 -6.49 -15.79 -17.06
C TRP A 129 -6.99 -16.43 -18.36
N GLY A 130 -6.39 -16.08 -19.50
CA GLY A 130 -6.76 -16.64 -20.80
C GLY A 130 -6.54 -18.15 -20.88
N TRP A 131 -5.43 -18.64 -20.31
CA TRP A 131 -5.10 -20.07 -20.28
C TRP A 131 -6.04 -20.86 -19.37
N LEU A 132 -6.38 -20.31 -18.20
CA LEU A 132 -7.31 -20.93 -17.25
C LEU A 132 -8.72 -21.09 -17.87
N VAL A 133 -9.22 -20.03 -18.51
CA VAL A 133 -10.52 -20.07 -19.21
C VAL A 133 -10.47 -21.05 -20.38
N GLY A 134 -9.40 -21.02 -21.18
CA GLY A 134 -9.20 -21.96 -22.28
C GLY A 134 -9.18 -23.43 -21.83
N ALA A 135 -8.46 -23.73 -20.75
CA ALA A 135 -8.40 -25.07 -20.16
C ALA A 135 -9.76 -25.52 -19.61
N ALA A 136 -10.51 -24.64 -18.95
CA ALA A 136 -11.84 -24.95 -18.44
C ALA A 136 -12.84 -25.29 -19.55
N VAL A 137 -12.86 -24.49 -20.63
CA VAL A 137 -13.70 -24.76 -21.81
C VAL A 137 -13.32 -26.09 -22.46
N PHE A 138 -12.02 -26.31 -22.67
CA PHE A 138 -11.53 -27.55 -23.27
C PHE A 138 -11.91 -28.78 -22.43
N GLY A 139 -11.67 -28.74 -21.11
CA GLY A 139 -12.05 -29.80 -20.19
C GLY A 139 -13.56 -30.07 -20.20
N GLY A 140 -14.39 -29.03 -20.26
CA GLY A 140 -15.85 -29.15 -20.38
C GLY A 140 -16.28 -29.86 -21.66
N VAL A 141 -15.69 -29.50 -22.81
CA VAL A 141 -15.96 -30.15 -24.11
C VAL A 141 -15.56 -31.62 -24.09
N VAL A 142 -14.35 -31.94 -23.61
CA VAL A 142 -13.87 -33.33 -23.50
C VAL A 142 -14.81 -34.16 -22.62
N THR A 143 -15.22 -33.62 -21.48
CA THR A 143 -16.13 -34.30 -20.56
C THR A 143 -17.50 -34.56 -21.21
N ALA A 144 -18.03 -33.59 -21.95
CA ALA A 144 -19.30 -33.74 -22.67
C ALA A 144 -19.22 -34.82 -23.77
N VAL A 145 -18.12 -34.85 -24.55
CA VAL A 145 -17.89 -35.85 -25.60
C VAL A 145 -17.76 -37.25 -25.00
N LEU A 146 -16.94 -37.42 -23.95
CA LEU A 146 -16.78 -38.71 -23.28
C LEU A 146 -18.10 -39.22 -22.69
N THR A 147 -18.86 -38.33 -22.04
CA THR A 147 -20.17 -38.68 -21.49
C THR A 147 -21.15 -39.08 -22.60
N GLY A 148 -21.18 -38.35 -23.71
CA GLY A 148 -21.98 -38.68 -24.89
C GLY A 148 -21.61 -40.04 -25.50
N LEU A 149 -20.31 -40.34 -25.64
CA LEU A 149 -19.81 -41.63 -26.11
C LEU A 149 -20.20 -42.78 -25.18
N VAL A 150 -20.04 -42.62 -23.86
CA VAL A 150 -20.45 -43.63 -22.87
C VAL A 150 -21.95 -43.89 -22.95
N LEU A 151 -22.77 -42.84 -23.04
CA LEU A 151 -24.22 -42.99 -23.16
C LEU A 151 -24.61 -43.67 -24.48
N ALA A 152 -23.96 -43.33 -25.59
CA ALA A 152 -24.18 -43.98 -26.90
C ALA A 152 -23.79 -45.46 -26.88
N CYS A 153 -22.63 -45.81 -26.29
CA CYS A 153 -22.20 -47.20 -26.11
C CYS A 153 -23.16 -47.99 -25.22
N ARG A 154 -23.66 -47.39 -24.13
CA ARG A 154 -24.67 -48.02 -23.25
C ARG A 154 -25.99 -48.23 -23.99
N LYS A 155 -26.45 -47.25 -24.79
CA LYS A 155 -27.66 -47.38 -25.62
C LYS A 155 -27.51 -48.48 -26.68
N LYS A 156 -26.35 -48.57 -27.35
CA LYS A 156 -26.05 -49.63 -28.33
C LYS A 156 -26.03 -51.03 -27.69
N ARG A 157 -25.39 -51.19 -26.52
CA ARG A 157 -25.40 -52.47 -25.76
C ARG A 157 -26.80 -52.91 -25.34
N ARG A 158 -27.68 -51.95 -25.00
CA ARG A 158 -29.06 -52.23 -24.60
C ARG A 158 -29.96 -52.62 -25.80
N GLY A 159 -29.62 -52.15 -27.00
CA GLY A 159 -30.34 -52.51 -28.24
C GLY A 159 -29.91 -53.83 -28.89
N THR A 160 -28.72 -54.36 -28.56
CA THR A 160 -28.21 -55.65 -29.11
C THR A 160 -28.47 -56.85 -28.21
N SER A 161 -29.09 -56.66 -27.03
CA SER A 161 -29.42 -57.75 -26.11
C SER A 161 -30.86 -58.23 -26.35
N SER A 162 -31.13 -58.83 -27.51
CA SER A 162 -32.25 -59.76 -27.68
C SER A 162 -31.71 -61.17 -27.44
N GLU A 163 -32.17 -61.78 -26.34
CA GLU A 163 -31.77 -63.11 -25.87
C GLU A 163 -31.93 -64.20 -26.94
N ILE A 164 -30.94 -65.11 -26.96
CA ILE A 164 -30.97 -66.40 -27.62
C ILE A 164 -31.78 -67.35 -26.74
N GLN A 165 -32.93 -67.85 -27.22
CA GLN A 165 -33.57 -69.06 -26.72
C GLN A 165 -32.82 -70.29 -27.24
N PRO A 166 -32.63 -71.36 -26.43
CA PRO A 166 -32.48 -72.71 -26.95
C PRO A 166 -33.79 -73.49 -26.76
N LEU A 167 -34.41 -73.85 -27.88
CA LEU A 167 -35.49 -74.82 -28.03
C LEU A 167 -34.89 -76.23 -28.15
N LEU A 168 -35.28 -77.16 -27.28
CA LEU A 168 -35.24 -78.61 -27.56
C LEU A 168 -36.54 -79.26 -27.04
N ILE A 169 -37.49 -79.35 -27.96
CA ILE A 169 -38.40 -80.46 -28.33
C ILE A 169 -38.59 -81.63 -27.32
N GLU A 170 -39.82 -81.71 -26.80
CA GLU A 170 -40.81 -82.83 -26.86
C GLU A 170 -40.39 -84.31 -26.65
N SER A 171 -40.99 -84.98 -25.64
CA SER A 171 -41.67 -86.28 -25.80
C SER A 171 -42.58 -86.57 -24.59
N GLU A 172 -43.83 -86.95 -24.89
CA GLU A 172 -44.88 -87.34 -23.94
C GLU A 172 -44.66 -88.75 -23.33
N ASP A 173 -45.33 -88.95 -22.20
CA ASP A 173 -45.75 -90.21 -21.57
C ASP A 173 -44.70 -91.23 -21.08
N TYR A 174 -44.58 -91.34 -19.74
CA TYR A 174 -44.84 -92.62 -19.06
C TYR A 174 -45.15 -92.41 -17.57
N ASN A 175 -46.37 -92.83 -17.19
CA ASN A 175 -46.88 -92.96 -15.83
C ASN A 175 -45.91 -93.65 -14.86
N ASN A 176 -45.79 -93.14 -13.62
CA ASN A 176 -45.73 -94.04 -12.46
C ASN A 176 -46.15 -93.36 -11.12
N ILE A 177 -47.44 -93.51 -10.81
CA ILE A 177 -47.98 -94.03 -9.54
C ILE A 177 -47.32 -93.53 -8.25
N SER A 178 -48.02 -92.61 -7.57
CA SER A 178 -47.87 -92.34 -6.14
C SER A 178 -48.84 -93.22 -5.33
N TYR A 179 -48.31 -94.18 -4.58
CA TYR A 179 -49.00 -94.79 -3.44
C TYR A 179 -47.99 -95.26 -2.39
N GLN A 180 -48.03 -94.62 -1.21
CA GLN A 180 -47.97 -95.22 0.14
C GLN A 180 -48.18 -94.07 1.15
N SER A 181 -49.10 -94.15 2.11
CA SER A 181 -49.10 -95.11 3.21
C SER A 181 -50.45 -95.14 3.96
N ASN A 182 -50.78 -96.32 4.52
CA ASN A 182 -51.79 -96.53 5.57
C ASN A 182 -51.09 -96.53 6.94
N PHE A 183 -51.63 -95.80 7.92
CA PHE A 183 -52.20 -96.31 9.19
C PHE A 183 -52.74 -95.14 10.02
#